data_AF-A0A1F9MRQ8-F1
#
_entry.id   AF-A0A1F9MRQ8-F1
#
_cell.length_a   1.000
_cell.length_b   1.000
_cell.length_c   1.000
_cell.angle_alpha   90.00
_cell.angle_beta   90.00
_cell.angle_gamma   90.00
#
_symmetry.space_group_name_H-M   'P 1'
#
loop_
_entity.id
_entity.type
_entity.pdbx_description
1 polymer ?
#
loop_
_entity_poly.entity_id
_entity_poly.type
_entity_poly.pdbx_seq_one_letter_code
_entity_poly.pdbx_strand_id
1 'polypeptide(L)'
;MSYVHEDREFGQLVRIVARATGIAPALIENDYWVTHTLWALHQTGLEIWFKGGTSLSKGFGLIQRFSEDLDLMVEQGAVSGLPEVTSWTSTNKGPVAKRRAFYDALVATLAVPGVRIEQDAHWIDKQARGADYLAALPRHTAHRTGARHESLRSP
;
A
#
# COMPACT_ATOMS: atom_id res chain seq x y z
N MET A 1 -15.52 -2.16 15.04
CA MET A 1 -14.20 -2.31 15.70
C MET A 1 -13.53 -0.94 15.67
N SER A 2 -12.72 -0.61 16.68
CA SER A 2 -11.87 0.59 16.64
C SER A 2 -10.44 0.18 16.32
N TYR A 3 -9.80 0.91 15.40
CA TYR A 3 -8.41 0.68 14.99
C TYR A 3 -7.47 1.57 15.79
N VAL A 4 -6.22 1.12 15.98
CA VAL A 4 -5.21 1.86 16.76
C VAL A 4 -4.96 3.28 16.21
N HIS A 5 -5.04 3.48 14.89
CA HIS A 5 -4.89 4.79 14.27
C HIS A 5 -6.09 5.74 14.45
N GLU A 6 -7.22 5.26 14.95
CA GLU A 6 -8.37 6.11 15.29
C GLU A 6 -8.24 6.72 16.69
N ASP A 7 -7.31 6.20 17.49
CA ASP A 7 -7.03 6.76 18.81
C ASP A 7 -6.40 8.16 18.68
N ARG A 8 -6.93 9.12 19.45
CA ARG A 8 -6.41 10.50 19.49
C ARG A 8 -4.94 10.54 19.94
N GLU A 9 -4.50 9.53 20.68
CA GLU A 9 -3.14 9.38 21.18
C GLU A 9 -2.24 8.54 20.26
N PHE A 10 -2.71 8.11 19.07
CA PHE A 10 -1.92 7.32 18.13
C PHE A 10 -0.52 7.89 17.88
N GLY A 11 -0.42 9.20 17.62
CA GLY A 11 0.86 9.88 17.43
C GLY A 11 1.75 9.88 18.69
N GLN A 12 1.17 9.83 19.90
CA GLN A 12 1.93 9.63 21.13
C GLN A 12 2.45 8.20 21.25
N LEU A 13 1.62 7.20 20.95
CA LEU A 13 2.01 5.79 20.95
C LEU A 13 3.19 5.54 20.01
N VAL A 14 3.14 6.08 18.80
CA VAL A 14 4.26 6.02 17.84
C VAL A 14 5.54 6.63 18.43
N ARG A 15 5.45 7.79 19.10
CA ARG A 15 6.61 8.43 19.75
C ARG A 15 7.15 7.63 20.93
N ILE A 16 6.30 6.94 21.68
CA ILE A 16 6.73 6.05 22.78
C ILE A 16 7.53 4.88 22.22
N VAL A 17 7.01 4.21 21.19
CA VAL A 17 7.70 3.10 20.52
C VAL A 17 9.01 3.58 19.90
N ALA A 18 9.04 4.77 19.30
CA ALA A 18 10.25 5.37 18.74
C ALA A 18 11.35 5.55 19.79
N ARG A 19 11.01 6.06 20.98
CA ARG A 19 11.97 6.19 22.09
C ARG A 19 12.45 4.84 22.61
N ALA A 20 11.56 3.86 22.72
CA ALA A 20 11.90 2.54 23.25
C ALA A 20 12.78 1.73 22.30
N THR A 21 12.58 1.87 20.99
CA THR A 21 13.26 1.10 19.95
C THR A 21 14.46 1.82 19.32
N GLY A 22 14.54 3.15 19.46
CA GLY A 22 15.50 3.98 18.76
C GLY A 22 15.19 4.18 17.27
N ILE A 23 14.05 3.68 16.77
CA ILE A 23 13.63 3.82 15.37
C ILE A 23 12.92 5.17 15.18
N ALA A 24 13.15 5.81 14.03
CA ALA A 24 12.49 7.09 13.71
C ALA A 24 10.95 6.94 13.73
N PRO A 25 10.21 7.90 14.34
CA PRO A 25 8.74 7.83 14.43
C PRO A 25 8.04 7.62 13.08
N ALA A 26 8.54 8.27 12.03
CA ALA A 26 7.99 8.13 10.68
C ALA A 26 8.10 6.69 10.15
N LEU A 27 9.19 5.98 10.45
CA LEU A 27 9.37 4.58 10.03
C LEU A 27 8.43 3.64 10.78
N ILE A 28 8.19 3.90 12.07
CA ILE A 28 7.21 3.14 12.87
C ILE A 28 5.79 3.36 12.35
N GLU A 29 5.41 4.61 12.09
CA GLU A 29 4.10 4.93 11.54
C GLU A 29 3.91 4.30 10.15
N ASN A 30 4.95 4.33 9.30
CA ASN A 30 4.87 3.66 8.01
C ASN A 30 4.74 2.13 8.17
N ASP A 31 5.50 1.51 9.06
CA ASP A 31 5.43 0.07 9.31
C ASP A 31 4.04 -0.37 9.79
N TYR A 32 3.42 0.45 10.65
CA TYR A 32 2.04 0.28 11.06
C TYR A 32 1.08 0.32 9.86
N TRP A 33 1.17 1.34 9.01
CA TRP A 33 0.27 1.48 7.87
C TRP A 33 0.41 0.35 6.85
N VAL A 34 1.63 -0.12 6.60
CA VAL A 34 1.85 -1.28 5.73
C VAL A 34 1.20 -2.53 6.32
N THR A 35 1.37 -2.76 7.61
CA THR A 35 0.80 -3.94 8.30
C THR A 35 -0.72 -3.88 8.34
N HIS A 36 -1.29 -2.71 8.64
CA HIS A 36 -2.74 -2.48 8.62
C HIS A 36 -3.33 -2.66 7.23
N THR A 37 -2.63 -2.20 6.19
CA THR A 37 -3.03 -2.40 4.78
C THR A 37 -3.08 -3.89 4.45
N LEU A 38 -2.02 -4.65 4.72
CA LEU A 38 -2.00 -6.10 4.46
C LEU A 38 -3.10 -6.84 5.22
N TRP A 39 -3.32 -6.50 6.49
CA TRP A 39 -4.42 -7.07 7.28
C TRP A 39 -5.79 -6.77 6.66
N ALA A 40 -6.05 -5.51 6.30
CA ALA A 40 -7.33 -5.09 5.74
C ALA A 40 -7.59 -5.74 4.38
N LEU A 41 -6.58 -5.78 3.52
CA LEU A 41 -6.66 -6.47 2.23
C LEU A 41 -6.97 -7.96 2.40
N HIS A 42 -6.38 -8.64 3.38
CA HIS A 42 -6.73 -10.03 3.69
C HIS A 42 -8.20 -10.18 4.15
N GLN A 43 -8.77 -9.20 4.85
CA GLN A 43 -10.18 -9.25 5.27
C GLN A 43 -11.17 -9.11 4.10
N THR A 44 -10.74 -8.63 2.93
CA THR A 44 -11.62 -8.49 1.76
C THR A 44 -12.06 -9.84 1.17
N GLY A 45 -11.33 -10.93 1.46
CA GLY A 45 -11.55 -12.23 0.84
C GLY A 45 -10.83 -12.42 -0.50
N LEU A 46 -10.03 -11.44 -0.94
CA LEU A 46 -9.09 -11.60 -2.05
C LEU A 46 -8.03 -12.65 -1.72
N GLU A 47 -7.58 -13.39 -2.74
CA GLU A 47 -6.38 -14.21 -2.61
C GLU A 47 -5.15 -13.35 -2.92
N ILE A 48 -4.29 -13.16 -1.93
CA ILE A 48 -3.18 -12.22 -2.00
C ILE A 48 -1.87 -12.93 -1.66
N TRP A 49 -0.89 -12.80 -2.54
CA TRP A 49 0.47 -13.25 -2.29
C TRP A 49 1.40 -12.05 -2.25
N PHE A 50 2.10 -11.90 -1.13
CA PHE A 50 3.09 -10.85 -0.95
C PHE A 50 4.40 -11.23 -1.68
N LYS A 51 4.77 -10.43 -2.67
CA LYS A 51 5.95 -10.63 -3.51
C LYS A 51 6.98 -9.53 -3.25
N GLY A 52 8.07 -9.58 -4.01
CA GLY A 52 9.09 -8.53 -4.03
C GLY A 52 10.07 -8.58 -2.85
N GLY A 53 10.89 -7.54 -2.73
CA GLY A 53 11.87 -7.45 -1.65
C GLY A 53 11.24 -7.20 -0.28
N THR A 54 10.04 -6.61 -0.24
CA THR A 54 9.32 -6.32 1.00
C THR A 54 8.75 -7.58 1.66
N SER A 55 8.39 -8.61 0.87
CA SER A 55 7.99 -9.90 1.46
C SER A 55 9.18 -10.65 2.07
N LEU A 56 10.38 -10.53 1.49
CA LEU A 56 11.62 -11.07 2.05
C LEU A 56 12.02 -10.38 3.37
N SER A 57 11.80 -9.08 3.53
CA SER A 57 12.04 -8.39 4.80
C SER A 57 10.98 -8.70 5.86
N LYS A 58 9.67 -8.60 5.52
CA LYS A 58 8.59 -8.76 6.50
C LYS A 58 8.27 -10.21 6.85
N GLY A 59 8.37 -11.15 5.91
CA GLY A 59 8.08 -12.56 6.14
C GLY A 59 9.27 -13.37 6.67
N PHE A 60 10.49 -12.97 6.29
CA PHE A 60 11.70 -13.77 6.56
C PHE A 60 12.81 -13.00 7.28
N GLY A 61 12.67 -11.68 7.49
CA GLY A 61 13.69 -10.87 8.18
C GLY A 61 15.02 -10.72 7.41
N LEU A 62 15.04 -11.04 6.11
CA LEU A 62 16.28 -11.21 5.34
C LEU A 62 16.95 -9.90 4.91
N ILE A 63 16.21 -8.79 4.86
CA ILE A 63 16.76 -7.45 4.56
C ILE A 63 16.18 -6.40 5.52
N GLN A 64 17.03 -5.51 6.02
CA GLN A 64 16.69 -4.41 6.95
C GLN A 64 16.44 -3.11 6.19
N ARG A 65 15.50 -3.10 5.24
CA ARG A 65 15.09 -1.88 4.54
C ARG A 65 13.61 -1.62 4.71
N PHE A 66 13.28 -0.38 5.03
CA PHE A 66 11.91 0.10 4.96
C PHE A 66 11.52 0.21 3.48
N SER A 67 10.41 -0.40 3.09
CA SER A 67 9.83 -0.24 1.75
C SER A 67 8.40 0.22 1.92
N GLU A 68 8.10 1.41 1.39
CA GLU A 68 6.75 1.94 1.28
C GLU A 68 5.93 1.11 0.29
N ASP A 69 6.59 0.57 -0.74
CA ASP A 69 5.95 -0.19 -1.80
C ASP A 69 5.58 -1.62 -1.38
N LEU A 70 4.35 -2.01 -1.72
CA LEU A 70 3.77 -3.33 -1.55
C LEU A 70 3.60 -4.03 -2.91
N ASP A 71 4.51 -4.95 -3.23
CA ASP A 71 4.38 -5.80 -4.42
C ASP A 71 3.43 -6.96 -4.13
N LEU A 72 2.19 -6.88 -4.62
CA LEU A 72 1.17 -7.92 -4.40
C LEU A 72 0.78 -8.61 -5.70
N MET A 73 0.64 -9.93 -5.65
CA MET A 73 -0.21 -10.64 -6.61
C MET A 73 -1.59 -10.81 -5.99
N VAL A 74 -2.62 -10.46 -6.75
CA VAL A 74 -4.00 -10.47 -6.31
C VAL A 74 -4.83 -11.29 -7.28
N GLU A 75 -5.58 -12.24 -6.74
CA GLU A 75 -6.63 -12.97 -7.44
C GLU A 75 -7.96 -12.76 -6.72
N GLN A 76 -9.05 -13.06 -7.43
CA GLN A 76 -10.42 -12.84 -6.98
C GLN A 76 -10.72 -13.47 -5.61
N GLY A 77 -10.19 -14.67 -5.35
CA GLY A 77 -10.52 -15.42 -4.14
C GLY A 77 -12.03 -15.59 -3.94
N ALA A 78 -12.51 -15.25 -2.74
CA ALA A 78 -13.93 -15.33 -2.37
C ALA A 78 -14.75 -14.09 -2.79
N VAL A 79 -14.14 -13.08 -3.41
CA VAL A 79 -14.83 -11.85 -3.81
C VAL A 79 -15.71 -12.11 -5.03
N SER A 80 -16.99 -11.74 -4.95
CA SER A 80 -17.91 -11.77 -6.09
C SER A 80 -17.91 -10.45 -6.86
N GLY A 81 -18.10 -10.50 -8.18
CA GLY A 81 -18.32 -9.31 -9.01
C GLY A 81 -17.06 -8.72 -9.65
N LEU A 82 -15.88 -9.29 -9.40
CA LEU A 82 -14.67 -8.96 -10.15
C LEU A 82 -14.70 -9.64 -11.53
N PRO A 83 -14.26 -8.95 -12.60
CA PRO A 83 -14.15 -9.55 -13.93
C PRO A 83 -13.19 -10.75 -13.96
N GLU A 84 -13.62 -11.85 -14.58
CA GLU A 84 -12.80 -13.06 -14.68
C GLU A 84 -11.62 -12.86 -15.65
N VAL A 85 -10.42 -13.19 -15.19
CA VAL A 85 -9.20 -13.21 -16.02
C VAL A 85 -8.84 -14.64 -16.39
N THR A 86 -9.07 -15.01 -17.65
CA THR A 86 -8.85 -16.38 -18.15
C THR A 86 -7.42 -16.67 -18.60
N SER A 87 -6.59 -15.64 -18.77
CA SER A 87 -5.18 -15.80 -19.17
C SER A 87 -4.36 -14.58 -18.76
N TRP A 88 -3.30 -14.81 -18.00
CA TRP A 88 -2.32 -13.79 -17.60
C TRP A 88 -1.16 -13.61 -18.60
N THR A 89 -0.94 -14.59 -19.47
CA THR A 89 0.21 -14.63 -20.39
C THR A 89 -0.12 -14.15 -21.80
N SER A 90 -1.36 -14.36 -22.27
CA SER A 90 -1.77 -14.02 -23.64
C SER A 90 -1.64 -12.52 -23.93
N THR A 91 -1.18 -12.18 -25.13
CA THR A 91 -1.04 -10.81 -25.62
C THR A 91 -2.19 -10.37 -26.53
N ASN A 92 -3.18 -11.23 -26.74
CA ASN A 92 -4.35 -10.92 -27.56
C ASN A 92 -5.20 -9.80 -26.92
N LYS A 93 -5.86 -8.99 -27.76
CA LYS A 93 -6.66 -7.84 -27.31
C LYS A 93 -7.74 -8.22 -26.27
N GLY A 94 -8.41 -9.36 -26.44
CA GLY A 94 -9.46 -9.83 -25.53
C GLY A 94 -8.96 -10.08 -24.10
N PRO A 95 -7.98 -11.00 -23.90
CA PRO A 95 -7.36 -11.23 -22.59
C PRO A 95 -6.77 -9.96 -21.94
N VAL A 96 -6.13 -9.09 -22.72
CA VAL A 96 -5.61 -7.80 -22.23
C VAL A 96 -6.73 -6.91 -21.70
N ALA A 97 -7.86 -6.81 -22.43
CA ALA A 97 -9.01 -6.01 -22.01
C ALA A 97 -9.66 -6.58 -20.72
N LYS A 98 -9.75 -7.90 -20.58
CA LYS A 98 -10.25 -8.54 -19.35
C LYS A 98 -9.36 -8.23 -18.14
N ARG A 99 -8.04 -8.28 -18.29
CA ARG A 99 -7.10 -7.90 -17.21
C ARG A 99 -7.25 -6.44 -16.81
N ARG A 100 -7.40 -5.54 -17.79
CA ARG A 100 -7.65 -4.12 -17.51
C ARG A 100 -8.95 -3.92 -16.74
N ALA A 101 -10.04 -4.53 -17.20
CA ALA A 101 -11.32 -4.47 -16.50
C ALA A 101 -11.23 -5.03 -15.07
N PHE A 102 -10.45 -6.09 -14.84
CA PHE A 102 -10.18 -6.61 -13.50
C PHE A 102 -9.51 -5.58 -12.61
N TYR A 103 -8.43 -4.94 -13.04
CA TYR A 103 -7.74 -3.91 -12.25
C TYR A 103 -8.59 -2.66 -12.01
N ASP A 104 -9.32 -2.21 -13.03
CA ASP A 104 -10.21 -1.05 -12.91
C ASP A 104 -11.34 -1.31 -11.89
N ALA A 105 -11.83 -2.56 -11.81
CA ALA A 105 -12.82 -2.97 -10.80
C ALA A 105 -12.20 -3.23 -9.43
N LEU A 106 -10.92 -3.64 -9.37
CA LEU A 106 -10.24 -4.04 -8.14
C LEU A 106 -10.16 -2.89 -7.14
N VAL A 107 -9.96 -1.64 -7.58
CA VAL A 107 -9.86 -0.47 -6.69
C VAL A 107 -11.05 -0.34 -5.74
N ALA A 108 -12.26 -0.70 -6.19
CA ALA A 108 -13.47 -0.65 -5.36
C ALA A 108 -13.51 -1.76 -4.29
N THR A 109 -12.73 -2.82 -4.47
CA THR A 109 -12.59 -3.94 -3.52
C THR A 109 -11.46 -3.70 -2.52
N LEU A 110 -10.46 -2.89 -2.87
CA LEU A 110 -9.34 -2.54 -1.99
C LEU A 110 -9.80 -1.61 -0.85
N ALA A 111 -10.46 -2.18 0.15
CA ALA A 111 -10.98 -1.47 1.30
C ALA A 111 -9.98 -1.51 2.46
N VAL A 112 -9.33 -0.38 2.74
CA VAL A 112 -8.40 -0.22 3.85
C VAL A 112 -8.89 0.90 4.77
N PRO A 113 -9.40 0.58 5.97
CA PRO A 113 -9.90 1.59 6.91
C PRO A 113 -8.83 2.64 7.22
N GLY A 114 -9.21 3.92 7.13
CA GLY A 114 -8.30 5.05 7.37
C GLY A 114 -7.37 5.39 6.20
N VAL A 115 -7.42 4.65 5.09
CA VAL A 115 -6.57 4.86 3.92
C VAL A 115 -7.45 5.05 2.68
N ARG A 116 -7.14 6.08 1.89
CA ARG A 116 -7.76 6.24 0.57
C ARG A 116 -6.87 5.58 -0.47
N ILE A 117 -7.45 4.70 -1.28
CA ILE A 117 -6.76 4.02 -2.38
C ILE A 117 -7.32 4.54 -3.70
N GLU A 118 -6.41 4.91 -4.60
CA GLU A 118 -6.72 5.35 -5.95
C GLU A 118 -5.84 4.59 -6.94
N GLN A 119 -6.38 4.23 -8.12
CA GLN A 119 -5.59 3.58 -9.16
C GLN A 119 -4.70 4.62 -9.85
N ASP A 120 -3.42 4.31 -10.06
CA ASP A 120 -2.54 5.19 -10.82
C ASP A 120 -2.81 5.04 -12.32
N ALA A 121 -3.39 6.07 -12.92
CA ALA A 121 -3.70 6.11 -14.35
C ALA A 121 -2.46 6.07 -15.26
N HIS A 122 -1.27 6.34 -14.72
CA HIS A 122 -0.02 6.38 -15.50
C HIS A 122 0.65 5.01 -15.64
N TRP A 123 0.27 4.04 -14.80
CA TRP A 123 0.93 2.73 -14.72
C TRP A 123 -0.06 1.57 -14.89
N ILE A 124 -0.51 1.39 -16.12
CA ILE A 124 -1.00 0.09 -16.59
C ILE A 124 -0.17 -0.30 -17.79
N ASP A 125 0.60 -1.37 -17.65
CA ASP A 125 1.36 -1.97 -18.75
C ASP A 125 0.48 -2.10 -20.01
N LYS A 126 1.07 -1.96 -21.20
CA LYS A 126 0.39 -2.14 -22.49
C LYS A 126 -0.33 -3.49 -22.56
N GLN A 127 0.20 -4.49 -21.86
CA GLN A 127 -0.38 -5.83 -21.78
C GLN A 127 -1.27 -6.04 -20.54
N ALA A 128 -1.44 -5.03 -19.69
CA ALA A 128 -2.20 -5.08 -18.45
C ALA A 128 -1.82 -6.30 -17.59
N ARG A 129 -0.52 -6.50 -17.35
CA ARG A 129 0.00 -7.57 -16.47
C ARG A 129 0.23 -7.13 -15.03
N GLY A 130 0.14 -5.82 -14.81
CA GLY A 130 0.22 -5.19 -13.51
C GLY A 130 -0.50 -3.83 -13.58
N ALA A 131 -0.86 -3.33 -12.41
CA ALA A 131 -1.43 -2.01 -12.20
C ALA A 131 -0.95 -1.50 -10.84
N ASP A 132 -0.68 -0.20 -10.78
CA ASP A 132 -0.26 0.46 -9.54
C ASP A 132 -1.46 1.16 -8.88
N TYR A 133 -1.43 1.19 -7.55
CA TYR A 133 -2.42 1.87 -6.73
C TYR A 133 -1.70 2.74 -5.70
N LEU A 134 -2.17 3.97 -5.55
CA LEU A 134 -1.65 4.95 -4.62
C LEU A 134 -2.48 4.92 -3.34
N ALA A 135 -1.82 4.74 -2.20
CA ALA A 135 -2.43 4.78 -0.89
C ALA A 135 -2.12 6.11 -0.18
N ALA A 136 -3.14 6.94 0.02
CA ALA A 136 -3.01 8.17 0.79
C ALA A 136 -3.10 7.86 2.30
N LEU A 137 -1.95 7.77 2.94
CA LEU A 137 -1.81 7.47 4.37
C LEU A 137 -1.88 8.74 5.22
N PRO A 138 -2.70 8.78 6.28
CA PRO A 138 -2.65 9.84 7.29
C PRO A 138 -1.26 9.89 7.95
N ARG A 139 -0.72 11.10 8.11
CA ARG A 139 0.59 11.33 8.75
C ARG A 139 0.41 12.07 10.07
N HIS A 140 0.82 11.44 11.18
CA HIS A 140 0.72 11.99 12.54
C HIS A 140 2.08 12.40 13.10
N THR A 141 3.17 11.93 12.48
CA THR A 141 4.54 12.23 12.88
C THR A 141 5.22 13.30 12.04
N ALA A 142 4.56 13.84 11.01
CA ALA A 142 5.11 14.96 10.24
C ALA A 142 5.32 16.17 11.16
N HIS A 143 6.57 16.61 11.31
CA HIS A 143 6.85 17.88 11.96
C HIS A 143 6.08 18.98 11.22
N ARG A 144 5.32 19.80 11.95
CA ARG A 144 5.00 21.16 11.52
C ARG A 144 6.33 21.90 11.39
N THR A 145 7.03 21.73 10.28
CA THR A 145 8.13 22.60 9.89
C THR A 145 7.49 23.93 9.55
N GLY A 146 7.55 24.86 10.50
CA GLY A 146 7.33 26.27 10.23
C GLY A 146 8.20 26.67 9.05
N ALA A 147 7.62 27.43 8.13
CA ALA A 147 8.31 28.00 6.99
C ALA A 147 9.65 28.63 7.42
N ARG A 148 10.76 28.01 7.05
CA ARG A 148 12.03 28.70 6.90
C ARG A 148 12.29 28.82 5.41
N HIS A 149 12.00 30.01 4.89
CA HIS A 149 12.60 30.47 3.64
C HIS A 149 14.10 30.67 3.89
N GLU A 150 14.91 29.70 3.50
CA GLU A 150 16.34 29.94 3.26
C GLU A 150 16.52 30.11 1.76
N SER A 151 16.59 31.38 1.34
CA SER A 151 17.05 31.78 0.02
C SER A 151 18.55 31.53 -0.04
N LEU A 152 18.95 30.44 -0.67
CA LEU A 152 20.32 30.26 -1.14
C LEU A 152 20.41 30.87 -2.55
N ARG A 153 20.88 32.12 -2.61
CA ARG A 153 21.52 32.65 -3.81
C ARG A 153 22.90 32.02 -3.89
N SER A 154 23.26 31.50 -5.06
CA SER A 154 24.65 31.33 -5.46
C SER A 154 25.00 32.42 -6.48
N PRO A 155 26.26 32.86 -6.53
CA PRO A 155 26.76 33.71 -7.62
C PRO A 155 26.68 33.00 -8.98
#